data_AF-A0A8J4GI27-F1
#
_entry.id   AF-A0A8J4GI27-F1
#
_cell.length_a   1.000
_cell.length_b   1.000
_cell.length_c   1.000
_cell.angle_alpha   90.00
_cell.angle_beta   90.00
_cell.angle_gamma   90.00
#
_symmetry.space_group_name_H-M   'P 1'
#
loop_
_entity.id
_entity.type
_entity.pdbx_description
1 polymer ?
#
loop_
_entity_poly.entity_id
_entity_poly.type
_entity_poly.pdbx_seq_one_letter_code
_entity_poly.pdbx_strand_id
1 'polypeptide(L)'
;MVMFIRYIISHYVFLQTQRCKAATSLRRFMFINFGDFVKDTERTVRQVLDFVGSESKNYRHVTLPPAMKNNYRSRQMHPSVVAALTELFREPNRRVATLLGRHDLGWAGLG
;
A
#
# COMPACT_ATOMS: atom_id res chain seq x y z
N MET A 1 14.62 -38.48 -34.30
CA MET A 1 13.82 -38.33 -33.06
C MET A 1 14.37 -37.14 -32.28
N VAL A 2 13.89 -35.92 -32.58
CA VAL A 2 14.34 -34.67 -31.92
C VAL A 2 13.12 -33.75 -31.82
N MET A 3 12.36 -33.87 -30.73
CA MET A 3 11.21 -32.98 -30.52
C MET A 3 10.78 -32.94 -29.04
N PHE A 4 11.69 -32.61 -28.10
CA PHE A 4 11.27 -32.43 -26.70
C PHE A 4 12.00 -31.35 -25.89
N ILE A 5 12.84 -30.52 -26.52
CA ILE A 5 13.61 -29.49 -25.78
C ILE A 5 13.11 -28.06 -26.02
N ARG A 6 12.29 -27.81 -27.06
CA ARG A 6 11.80 -26.44 -27.35
C ARG A 6 10.58 -25.99 -26.55
N TYR A 7 9.88 -26.90 -25.87
CA TYR A 7 8.63 -26.54 -25.17
C TYR A 7 8.86 -25.94 -23.77
N ILE A 8 9.93 -26.34 -23.07
CA ILE A 8 10.19 -25.88 -21.69
C ILE A 8 10.77 -24.46 -21.66
N ILE A 9 11.60 -24.09 -22.64
CA ILE A 9 12.21 -22.75 -22.68
C ILE A 9 11.18 -21.67 -23.07
N SER A 10 10.19 -22.00 -23.90
CA SER A 10 9.17 -21.05 -24.34
C SER A 10 8.20 -20.65 -23.21
N HIS A 11 7.85 -21.57 -22.31
CA HIS A 11 7.00 -21.26 -21.15
C HIS A 11 7.74 -20.45 -20.07
N TYR A 12 9.04 -20.70 -19.85
CA TYR A 12 9.83 -19.94 -18.87
C TYR A 12 10.06 -18.48 -19.29
N VAL A 13 10.33 -18.24 -20.58
CA VAL A 13 10.52 -16.87 -21.10
C VAL A 13 9.20 -16.09 -21.10
N PHE A 14 8.06 -16.74 -21.38
CA PHE A 14 6.76 -16.06 -21.34
C PHE A 14 6.34 -15.66 -19.92
N LEU A 15 6.61 -16.51 -18.91
CA LEU A 15 6.36 -16.19 -17.50
C LEU A 15 7.29 -15.11 -16.93
N GLN A 16 8.54 -15.02 -17.43
CA GLN A 16 9.45 -13.93 -17.07
C GLN A 16 9.06 -12.60 -17.72
N THR A 17 8.60 -12.61 -18.97
CA THR A 17 8.23 -11.38 -19.69
C THR A 17 6.97 -10.72 -19.10
N GLN A 18 6.03 -11.51 -18.55
CA GLN A 18 4.87 -10.97 -17.81
C GLN A 18 5.26 -10.42 -16.43
N ARG A 19 6.26 -11.00 -15.75
CA ARG A 19 6.83 -10.44 -14.51
C ARG A 19 7.54 -9.10 -14.74
N CYS A 20 8.19 -8.92 -15.88
CA CYS A 20 8.87 -7.67 -16.21
C CYS A 20 7.92 -6.53 -16.63
N LYS A 21 6.76 -6.83 -17.24
CA LYS A 21 5.73 -5.80 -17.58
C LYS A 21 4.96 -5.29 -16.36
N ALA A 22 4.71 -6.12 -15.35
CA ALA A 22 4.10 -5.67 -14.10
C ALA A 22 5.06 -4.82 -13.24
N ALA A 23 6.37 -5.05 -13.36
CA ALA A 23 7.39 -4.36 -12.58
C ALA A 23 7.69 -2.91 -13.07
N THR A 24 7.18 -2.48 -14.23
CA THR A 24 7.61 -1.23 -14.86
C THR A 24 6.80 0.02 -14.46
N SER A 25 5.77 -0.07 -13.62
CA SER A 25 4.90 1.09 -13.31
C SER A 25 4.79 1.48 -11.83
N LEU A 26 5.27 0.67 -10.87
CA LEU A 26 5.15 1.01 -9.44
C LEU A 26 5.99 2.22 -9.02
N ARG A 27 7.06 2.56 -9.75
CA ARG A 27 7.88 3.76 -9.46
C ARG A 27 7.13 5.08 -9.61
N ARG A 28 5.95 5.07 -10.25
CA ARG A 28 5.08 6.24 -10.41
C ARG A 28 4.05 6.38 -9.30
N PHE A 29 3.97 5.41 -8.39
CA PHE A 29 3.02 5.41 -7.29
C PHE A 29 3.75 5.43 -5.95
N MET A 30 3.29 6.29 -5.05
CA MET A 30 3.70 6.27 -3.66
C MET A 30 2.55 5.76 -2.80
N PHE A 31 2.84 4.81 -1.92
CA PHE A 31 1.86 4.24 -1.01
C PHE A 31 2.16 4.70 0.41
N ILE A 32 1.19 5.39 1.00
CA ILE A 32 1.27 5.95 2.36
C ILE A 32 0.36 5.14 3.26
N ASN A 33 0.86 4.76 4.44
CA ASN A 33 0.01 4.21 5.48
C ASN A 33 -0.72 5.36 6.17
N PHE A 34 -2.05 5.33 6.17
CA PHE A 34 -2.85 6.37 6.81
C PHE A 34 -2.59 6.47 8.32
N GLY A 35 -2.27 5.36 8.98
CA GLY A 35 -1.90 5.38 10.41
C GLY A 35 -0.64 6.19 10.68
N ASP A 36 0.36 6.11 9.78
CA ASP A 36 1.59 6.90 9.88
C ASP A 36 1.31 8.38 9.57
N PHE A 37 0.43 8.65 8.61
CA PHE A 37 -0.02 10.00 8.28
C PHE A 37 -0.71 10.68 9.47
N VAL A 38 -1.60 9.98 10.18
CA VAL A 38 -2.29 10.56 11.34
C VAL A 38 -1.34 10.79 12.52
N LYS A 39 -0.36 9.90 12.73
CA LYS A 39 0.63 10.04 13.81
C LYS A 39 1.63 11.17 13.56
N ASP A 40 2.06 11.32 12.31
CA ASP A 40 3.07 12.31 11.91
C ASP A 40 2.82 12.80 10.48
N THR A 41 1.85 13.71 10.37
CA THR A 41 1.43 14.32 9.11
C THR A 41 2.60 15.04 8.44
N GLU A 42 3.40 15.77 9.21
CA GLU A 42 4.46 16.61 8.65
C GLU A 42 5.52 15.79 7.93
N ARG A 43 6.04 14.75 8.60
CA ARG A 43 7.01 13.83 8.01
C ARG A 43 6.43 13.15 6.76
N THR A 44 5.18 12.70 6.85
CA THR A 44 4.54 11.99 5.74
C THR A 44 4.36 12.90 4.52
N VAL A 45 3.94 14.15 4.71
CA VAL A 45 3.80 15.13 3.62
C VAL A 45 5.15 15.49 3.03
N ARG A 46 6.21 15.64 3.84
CA ARG A 46 7.57 15.85 3.32
C ARG A 46 8.02 14.72 2.40
N GLN A 47 7.77 13.47 2.77
CA GLN A 47 8.08 12.32 1.91
C GLN A 47 7.32 12.36 0.59
N VAL A 48 6.06 12.83 0.59
CA VAL A 48 5.28 13.04 -0.64
C VAL A 48 5.89 14.14 -1.49
N LEU A 49 6.25 15.27 -0.88
CA LEU A 49 6.89 16.39 -1.59
C LEU A 49 8.21 15.94 -2.23
N ASP A 50 9.03 15.18 -1.52
CA ASP A 50 10.27 14.60 -2.07
C ASP A 50 9.98 13.65 -3.24
N PHE A 51 8.95 12.81 -3.12
CA PHE A 51 8.56 11.87 -4.18
C PHE A 51 8.11 12.56 -5.47
N VAL A 52 7.37 13.66 -5.37
CA VAL A 52 6.91 14.42 -6.54
C VAL A 52 7.95 15.43 -7.06
N GLY A 53 9.11 15.54 -6.42
CA GLY A 53 10.18 16.47 -6.79
C GLY A 53 9.90 17.93 -6.40
N SER A 54 9.15 18.15 -5.32
CA SER A 54 8.86 19.48 -4.76
C SER A 54 9.69 19.76 -3.51
N GLU A 55 9.74 21.03 -3.09
CA GLU A 55 10.55 21.47 -1.95
C GLU A 55 9.91 21.07 -0.60
N SER A 56 10.45 20.04 0.04
CA SER A 56 9.93 19.50 1.31
C SER A 56 10.41 20.26 2.54
N LYS A 57 11.59 20.92 2.50
CA LYS A 57 12.23 21.53 3.67
C LYS A 57 11.44 22.70 4.26
N ASN A 58 10.69 23.39 3.42
CA ASN A 58 9.90 24.55 3.81
C ASN A 58 8.49 24.19 4.29
N TYR A 59 8.07 22.92 4.16
CA TYR A 59 6.76 22.50 4.63
C TYR A 59 6.71 22.48 6.15
N ARG A 60 5.70 23.14 6.71
CA ARG A 60 5.36 23.13 8.13
C ARG A 60 3.88 22.78 8.28
N HIS A 61 3.59 21.78 9.10
CA HIS A 61 2.22 21.40 9.37
C HIS A 61 1.58 22.41 10.32
N VAL A 62 0.47 23.02 9.91
CA VAL A 62 -0.35 23.89 10.76
C VAL A 62 -1.56 23.09 11.22
N THR A 63 -1.62 22.83 12.52
CA THR A 63 -2.77 22.13 13.11
C THR A 63 -4.01 23.04 13.05
N LEU A 64 -5.13 22.48 12.60
CA LEU A 64 -6.40 23.21 12.57
C LEU A 64 -6.82 23.64 13.99
N PRO A 65 -7.36 24.86 14.16
CA PRO A 65 -7.90 25.29 15.43
C PRO A 65 -9.05 24.36 15.87
N PRO A 66 -9.26 24.16 17.18
CA PRO A 66 -10.24 23.20 17.70
C PRO A 66 -11.66 23.39 17.15
N ALA A 67 -12.06 24.64 16.86
CA ALA A 67 -13.36 24.99 16.30
C ALA A 67 -13.62 24.48 14.87
N MET A 68 -12.58 24.03 14.16
CA MET A 68 -12.66 23.47 12.80
C MET A 68 -12.38 21.96 12.77
N LYS A 69 -12.24 21.31 13.94
CA LYS A 69 -12.12 19.85 14.01
C LYS A 69 -13.49 19.22 13.81
N ASN A 70 -13.66 18.49 12.72
CA ASN A 70 -14.83 17.65 12.51
C ASN A 70 -14.85 16.50 13.53
N ASN A 71 -15.97 16.32 14.23
CA ASN A 71 -16.20 15.19 15.13
C ASN A 71 -16.63 13.95 14.33
N TYR A 72 -15.70 13.34 13.59
CA TYR A 72 -15.94 12.03 13.00
C TYR A 72 -15.88 10.96 14.09
N ARG A 73 -16.98 10.73 14.81
CA ARG A 73 -17.16 9.49 15.56
C ARG A 73 -17.67 8.42 14.59
N SER A 74 -16.84 7.42 14.31
CA SER A 74 -17.32 6.19 13.69
C SER A 74 -18.24 5.46 14.66
N ARG A 75 -19.31 4.84 14.15
CA ARG A 75 -20.09 3.89 14.96
C ARG A 75 -19.21 2.68 15.22
N GLN A 76 -19.26 2.14 16.45
CA GLN A 76 -18.55 0.91 16.74
C GLN A 76 -19.21 -0.25 15.98
N MET A 77 -18.37 -1.03 15.30
CA MET A 77 -18.79 -2.22 14.60
C MET A 77 -18.89 -3.39 15.59
N HIS A 78 -19.86 -4.29 15.38
CA HIS A 78 -19.97 -5.49 16.21
C HIS A 78 -18.71 -6.37 16.07
N PRO A 79 -18.13 -6.91 17.15
CA PRO A 79 -16.86 -7.66 17.10
C PRO A 79 -16.85 -8.84 16.11
N SER A 80 -17.98 -9.55 15.96
CA SER A 80 -18.06 -10.65 14.99
C SER A 80 -17.96 -10.18 13.54
N VAL A 81 -18.45 -8.98 13.23
CA VAL A 81 -18.35 -8.39 11.89
C VAL A 81 -16.92 -7.95 11.63
N VAL A 82 -16.24 -7.37 12.64
CA VAL A 82 -14.81 -7.03 12.56
C VAL A 82 -13.96 -8.27 12.28
N ALA A 83 -14.22 -9.38 12.98
CA ALA A 83 -13.53 -10.64 12.77
C ALA A 83 -13.77 -11.19 11.35
N ALA A 84 -15.02 -11.20 10.89
CA ALA A 84 -15.38 -11.67 9.55
C ALA A 84 -14.73 -10.85 8.44
N LEU A 85 -14.71 -9.51 8.56
CA LEU A 85 -14.03 -8.63 7.60
C LEU A 85 -12.51 -8.80 7.64
N THR A 86 -11.94 -8.96 8.84
CA THR A 86 -10.50 -9.22 8.98
C THR A 86 -10.09 -10.51 8.28
N GLU A 87 -10.91 -11.57 8.39
CA GLU A 87 -10.69 -12.81 7.65
C GLU A 87 -10.83 -12.62 6.14
N LEU A 88 -11.91 -11.94 5.71
CA LEU A 88 -12.21 -11.70 4.30
C LEU A 88 -11.05 -10.98 3.58
N PHE A 89 -10.44 -9.99 4.23
CA PHE A 89 -9.37 -9.18 3.65
C PHE A 89 -7.96 -9.70 3.92
N ARG A 90 -7.79 -10.81 4.66
CA ARG A 90 -6.47 -11.36 5.00
C ARG A 90 -5.59 -11.61 3.77
N GLU A 91 -6.10 -12.40 2.83
CA GLU A 91 -5.35 -12.77 1.62
C GLU A 91 -5.14 -11.58 0.65
N PRO A 92 -6.16 -10.76 0.34
CA PRO A 92 -5.96 -9.53 -0.44
C PRO A 92 -4.88 -8.60 0.16
N ASN A 93 -4.91 -8.36 1.47
CA ASN A 93 -3.94 -7.49 2.15
C ASN A 93 -2.52 -8.06 2.07
N ARG A 94 -2.36 -9.39 2.23
CA ARG A 94 -1.08 -10.07 2.07
C ARG A 94 -0.50 -9.91 0.65
N ARG A 95 -1.36 -10.00 -0.38
CA ARG A 95 -0.93 -9.79 -1.78
C ARG A 95 -0.48 -8.36 -2.02
N VAL A 96 -1.23 -7.38 -1.50
CA VAL A 96 -0.84 -5.96 -1.57
C VAL A 96 0.48 -5.71 -0.83
N ALA A 97 0.66 -6.26 0.37
CA ALA A 97 1.92 -6.14 1.11
C ALA A 97 3.10 -6.64 0.27
N THR A 98 2.95 -7.82 -0.35
CA THR A 98 3.96 -8.41 -1.24
C THR A 98 4.26 -7.53 -2.45
N LEU A 99 3.23 -6.97 -3.09
CA LEU A 99 3.40 -6.05 -4.23
C LEU A 99 4.15 -4.77 -3.85
N LEU A 100 3.99 -4.30 -2.62
CA LEU A 100 4.66 -3.13 -2.08
C LEU A 100 6.05 -3.44 -1.48
N GLY A 101 6.49 -4.70 -1.52
CA GLY A 101 7.74 -5.13 -0.90
C GLY A 101 7.74 -5.03 0.63
N ARG A 102 6.56 -5.07 1.26
CA ARG A 102 6.37 -5.01 2.71
C ARG A 102 5.97 -6.39 3.25
N HIS A 103 6.37 -6.69 4.48
CA HIS A 103 5.96 -7.92 5.16
C HIS A 103 4.48 -7.88 5.57
N ASP A 104 4.00 -6.72 6.02
CA ASP A 104 2.61 -6.49 6.43
C ASP A 104 2.25 -5.00 6.24
N LEU A 105 0.94 -4.71 6.18
CA LEU A 105 0.38 -3.36 6.10
C LEU A 105 -0.09 -2.84 7.47
N GLY A 106 -0.11 -3.68 8.51
CA GLY A 106 -0.66 -3.33 9.81
C GLY A 106 -2.19 -3.23 9.82
N TRP A 107 -2.86 -3.83 8.84
CA TRP A 107 -4.33 -3.80 8.70
C TRP A 107 -5.00 -5.06 9.25
N ALA A 108 -4.22 -5.99 9.79
CA ALA A 108 -4.74 -7.14 10.50
C ALA A 108 -5.41 -6.66 11.80
N GLY A 109 -6.75 -6.65 11.83
CA GLY A 109 -7.53 -6.37 13.03
C GLY A 109 -8.35 -5.08 13.06
N LEU A 110 -8.53 -4.36 11.94
CA LEU A 110 -9.50 -3.24 11.75
C LEU A 110 -9.82 -2.37 13.00
N GLY A 111 -8.81 -2.05 13.80
CA GLY A 111 -8.95 -1.41 15.11
C GLY A 111 -8.04 -0.20 15.25
#